data_AF-B0KV38-F1
#
_entry.id   AF-B0KV38-F1
#
_cell.length_a   1.000
_cell.length_b   1.000
_cell.length_c   1.000
_cell.angle_alpha   90.00
_cell.angle_beta   90.00
_cell.angle_gamma   90.00
#
_symmetry.space_group_name_H-M   'P 1'
#
loop_
_entity.id
_entity.type
_entity.pdbx_description
1 polymer ?
#
loop_
_entity_poly.entity_id
_entity_poly.type
_entity_poly.pdbx_seq_one_letter_code
_entity_poly.pdbx_strand_id
1 'polypeptide(L)' 'MRNLAQVAELMILSAMQRKESRGLHYTLDYPGMLDEAKDTVLSPV' A
#
# COMPACT_ATOMS: atom_id res chain seq x y z
N MET A 1 -21.63 -0.67 -5.92
CA MET A 1 -20.53 0.24 -6.35
C MET A 1 -19.90 1.04 -5.22
N ARG A 2 -20.65 1.62 -4.27
CA ARG A 2 -20.07 2.42 -3.15
C ARG A 2 -18.97 1.70 -2.36
N ASN A 3 -19.20 0.45 -1.94
CA ASN A 3 -18.22 -0.29 -1.15
C ASN A 3 -16.94 -0.63 -1.93
N LEU A 4 -17.09 -1.00 -3.21
CA LEU A 4 -15.94 -1.32 -4.07
C LEU A 4 -15.06 -0.08 -4.31
N ALA A 5 -15.68 1.07 -4.58
CA ALA A 5 -14.95 2.33 -4.74
C ALA A 5 -14.20 2.71 -3.46
N GLN A 6 -14.87 2.60 -2.30
CA GLN A 6 -14.25 2.90 -1.01
C GLN A 6 -13.06 1.97 -0.70
N VAL A 7 -13.22 0.67 -0.92
CA VAL A 7 -12.14 -0.30 -0.69
C VAL A 7 -10.99 -0.08 -1.67
N ALA A 8 -11.28 0.22 -2.94
CA ALA A 8 -10.25 0.53 -3.93
C ALA A 8 -9.43 1.77 -3.54
N GLU A 9 -10.08 2.82 -3.02
CA GLU A 9 -9.40 4.00 -2.48
C GLU A 9 -8.43 3.62 -1.34
N LEU A 10 -8.88 2.80 -0.39
CA LEU A 10 -8.03 2.33 0.71
C LEU A 10 -6.83 1.50 0.21
N MET A 11 -7.03 0.66 -0.81
CA MET A 11 -5.95 -0.09 -1.45
C MET A 11 -4.91 0.84 -2.08
N ILE A 12 -5.36 1.86 -2.83
CA ILE A 12 -4.48 2.84 -3.48
C ILE A 12 -3.69 3.64 -2.43
N LEU A 13 -4.37 4.16 -1.40
CA LEU A 13 -3.72 4.89 -0.31
C LEU A 13 -2.68 4.02 0.41
N SER A 14 -2.98 2.75 0.63
CA SER A 14 -2.05 1.80 1.26
C SER A 14 -0.81 1.56 0.38
N ALA A 15 -1.00 1.39 -0.94
CA ALA A 15 0.09 1.18 -1.88
C ALA A 15 1.01 2.41 -1.98
N MET A 16 0.44 3.63 -1.97
CA MET A 16 1.21 4.88 -2.06
C MET A 16 2.14 5.11 -0.86
N GLN A 17 1.75 4.66 0.34
CA GLN A 17 2.55 4.80 1.55
C GLN A 17 3.72 3.80 1.63
N ARG A 18 3.66 2.68 0.90
CA ARG A 18 4.70 1.64 0.93
C ARG A 18 5.84 1.94 -0.06
N LYS A 19 7.00 2.33 0.48
CA LYS A 19 8.22 2.70 -0.28
C LYS A 19 9.23 1.55 -0.42
N GLU A 20 8.72 0.38 -0.75
CA GLU A 20 9.49 -0.85 -1.03
C GLU A 20 8.68 -1.73 -1.98
N SER A 21 9.33 -2.74 -2.56
CA SER A 21 8.66 -3.84 -3.26
C SER A 21 8.80 -5.10 -2.42
N ARG A 22 7.68 -5.67 -1.99
CA ARG A 22 7.64 -6.84 -1.11
C ARG A 22 6.38 -7.66 -1.37
N GLY A 23 6.56 -8.95 -1.63
CA GLY A 23 5.45 -9.88 -1.86
C GLY A 23 4.60 -9.47 -3.07
N LEU A 24 3.31 -9.22 -2.84
CA LEU A 24 2.36 -8.83 -3.89
C LEU A 24 2.41 -7.35 -4.26
N HIS A 25 3.06 -6.51 -3.45
CA HIS A 25 3.25 -5.09 -3.76
C HIS A 25 4.59 -4.89 -4.46
N TYR A 26 4.54 -4.49 -5.73
CA TYR A 26 5.73 -4.20 -6.53
C TYR A 26 5.61 -2.82 -7.17
N THR A 27 6.67 -2.04 -7.08
CA THR A 27 6.77 -0.70 -7.68
C THR A 27 8.16 -0.49 -8.27
N LEU A 28 8.20 0.10 -9.46
CA LEU A 28 9.45 0.40 -10.18
C LEU A 28 10.29 1.46 -9.45
N ASP A 29 9.65 2.35 -8.68
CA ASP A 29 10.33 3.42 -7.96
C ASP A 29 11.11 2.89 -6.74
N TYR A 30 10.67 1.77 -6.18
CA TYR A 30 11.27 1.14 -5.00
C TYR A 30 11.38 -0.38 -5.22
N PRO A 31 12.27 -0.86 -6.11
CA PRO A 31 12.32 -2.27 -6.51
C PRO A 31 12.88 -3.20 -5.42
N GLY A 32 13.57 -2.65 -4.43
CA GLY A 32 14.15 -3.38 -3.30
C GLY A 32 13.22 -3.48 -2.08
N MET A 33 13.67 -4.24 -1.09
CA MET A 33 13.04 -4.38 0.21
C MET A 33 13.73 -3.49 1.25
N LEU A 34 12.97 -2.95 2.20
CA LEU A 34 13.54 -2.31 3.39
C LEU A 34 14.03 -3.36 4.39
N ASP A 35 14.98 -2.99 5.26
CA ASP A 35 15.52 -3.88 6.27
C ASP A 35 14.46 -4.33 7.28
N GLU A 36 13.55 -3.43 7.66
CA GLU A 36 12.45 -3.70 8.56
C GLU A 36 11.11 -3.57 7.82
N ALA A 37 10.30 -4.62 7.86
CA ALA A 37 8.94 -4.60 7.32
C ALA A 37 7.99 -3.94 8.32
N LYS A 38 7.17 -2.99 7.83
CA LYS A 38 6.10 -2.35 8.60
C LYS A 38 4.76 -2.52 7.91
N ASP A 39 3.71 -2.69 8.70
CA ASP A 39 2.34 -2.73 8.20
C ASP A 39 1.91 -1.33 7.76
N THR A 40 1.12 -1.26 6.69
CA THR A 40 0.46 -0.02 6.30
C THR A 40 -0.89 0.04 7.00
N VAL A 41 -1.06 1.00 7.91
CA VAL A 41 -2.29 1.16 8.68
C VAL A 41 -2.93 2.50 8.33
N LEU A 42 -4.20 2.47 7.90
CA LEU A 42 -5.00 3.66 7.65
C LEU A 42 -5.97 3.87 8.81
N SER A 43 -6.01 5.08 9.36
CA SER A 43 -7.01 5.48 10.35
C SER A 43 -8.19 6.17 9.65
N PRO A 44 -9.44 5.90 10.08
CA PRO A 44 -10.58 6.67 9.63
C PRO A 44 -10.41 8.15 9.98
N VAL A 45 -10.97 9.01 9.15
CA VAL A 45 -11.16 10.44 9.47
C VAL A 45 -12.26 10.63 10.51
#